data_AF-A0A2E8U5W4-F1
#
_entry.id   AF-A0A2E8U5W4-F1
#
_cell.length_a   1.000
_cell.length_b   1.000
_cell.length_c   1.000
_cell.angle_alpha   90.00
_cell.angle_beta   90.00
_cell.angle_gamma   90.00
#
_symmetry.space_group_name_H-M   'P 1'
#
loop_
_entity.id
_entity.type
_entity.pdbx_description
1 polymer ?
#
loop_
_entity_poly.entity_id
_entity_poly.type
_entity_poly.pdbx_seq_one_letter_code
_entity_poly.pdbx_strand_id
1 'polypeptide(L)'
;MVFEIIELIIIVISIYGSALEWVRVKDHKTNDKWEFFAPAIFLAAVVGFMFFTGLAAGGGGAMLSLSSLVCAVAAMPLLIALVYTGSLQDAQLAAGVKTYTEGQLVWLTHDSKEFKDSFSRFTGDKLNGWNKIKEERLGQSATIKKIFADKTVTLRFDDDVELDFPFESLKDSKPEREESAEKGWWEDG
;
A
#
# COMPACT_ATOMS: atom_id res chain seq x y z
N MET A 1 17.95 -33.83 17.14
CA MET A 1 18.99 -32.85 16.75
C MET A 1 18.87 -32.34 15.30
N VAL A 2 19.13 -33.14 14.25
CA VAL A 2 19.06 -32.62 12.86
C VAL A 2 17.64 -32.18 12.44
N PHE A 3 16.62 -32.96 12.80
CA PHE A 3 15.22 -32.62 12.52
C PHE A 3 14.76 -31.32 13.20
N GLU A 4 15.13 -31.11 14.46
CA GLU A 4 14.76 -29.91 15.25
C GLU A 4 15.41 -28.63 14.68
N ILE A 5 16.63 -28.74 14.14
CA ILE A 5 17.32 -27.60 13.49
C ILE A 5 16.62 -27.23 12.17
N ILE A 6 16.20 -28.21 11.38
CA ILE A 6 15.49 -27.98 10.11
C ILE A 6 14.14 -27.30 10.35
N GLU A 7 13.37 -27.77 11.34
CA GLU A 7 12.09 -27.14 11.71
C GLU A 7 12.26 -25.69 12.17
N LEU A 8 13.28 -25.41 12.99
CA LEU A 8 13.60 -24.05 13.42
C LEU A 8 13.90 -23.14 12.23
N ILE A 9 14.71 -23.62 11.27
CA ILE A 9 15.04 -22.86 10.05
C ILE A 9 13.79 -22.55 9.24
N ILE A 10 12.89 -23.53 9.06
CA ILE A 10 11.64 -23.34 8.33
C ILE A 10 10.78 -22.29 9.01
N ILE A 11 10.62 -22.35 10.34
CA ILE A 11 9.83 -21.38 11.10
C ILE A 11 10.40 -19.96 10.95
N VAL A 12 11.72 -19.80 11.09
CA VAL A 12 12.37 -18.49 10.92
C VAL A 12 12.15 -17.95 9.51
N ILE A 13 12.33 -18.79 8.47
CA ILE A 13 12.09 -18.40 7.08
C ILE A 13 10.62 -18.02 6.85
N SER A 14 9.67 -18.77 7.42
CA SER A 14 8.24 -18.49 7.26
C SER A 14 7.84 -17.16 7.92
N ILE A 15 8.25 -16.92 9.17
CA ILE A 15 8.00 -15.65 9.86
C ILE A 15 8.60 -14.49 9.06
N TYR A 16 9.83 -14.69 8.58
CA TYR A 16 10.54 -13.67 7.83
C TYR A 16 9.90 -13.37 6.48
N GLY A 17 9.51 -14.40 5.74
CA GLY A 17 8.78 -14.27 4.47
C GLY A 17 7.44 -13.57 4.64
N SER A 18 6.68 -13.90 5.69
CA SER A 18 5.43 -13.20 6.03
C SER A 18 5.65 -11.72 6.34
N ALA A 19 6.71 -11.38 7.07
CA ALA A 19 7.02 -9.99 7.40
C ALA A 19 7.40 -9.18 6.14
N LEU A 20 8.18 -9.75 5.22
CA LEU A 20 8.53 -9.07 3.97
C LEU A 20 7.31 -8.86 3.05
N GLU A 21 6.45 -9.86 2.92
CA GLU A 21 5.21 -9.71 2.15
C GLU A 21 4.28 -8.66 2.78
N TRP A 22 4.24 -8.58 4.11
CA TRP A 22 3.51 -7.51 4.80
C TRP A 22 4.06 -6.12 4.46
N VAL A 23 5.39 -5.92 4.45
CA VAL A 23 6.00 -4.64 4.06
C VAL A 23 5.61 -4.26 2.63
N ARG A 24 5.64 -5.22 1.70
CA ARG A 24 5.23 -5.01 0.30
C ARG A 24 3.77 -4.62 0.15
N VAL A 25 2.86 -5.35 0.80
CA VAL A 25 1.43 -5.03 0.74
C VAL A 25 1.17 -3.66 1.32
N LYS A 26 1.88 -3.30 2.39
CA LYS A 26 1.68 -2.04 3.09
C LYS A 26 2.21 -0.82 2.32
N ASP A 27 3.31 -0.95 1.57
CA ASP A 27 3.82 0.08 0.65
C ASP A 27 2.76 0.59 -0.34
N HIS A 28 1.80 -0.26 -0.71
CA HIS A 28 0.73 0.12 -1.63
C HIS A 28 -0.49 0.74 -0.96
N LYS A 29 -0.57 0.70 0.37
CA LYS A 29 -1.74 1.14 1.14
C LYS A 29 -1.56 2.50 1.82
N THR A 30 -0.33 2.95 2.01
CA THR A 30 -0.04 4.18 2.76
C THR A 30 1.14 4.90 2.13
N ASN A 31 1.09 6.23 2.15
CA ASN A 31 2.24 7.11 1.87
C ASN A 31 2.91 7.59 3.18
N ASP A 32 2.53 7.07 4.35
CA ASP A 32 3.11 7.47 5.63
C ASP A 32 4.37 6.65 5.95
N LYS A 33 5.53 7.32 5.85
CA LYS A 33 6.83 6.72 6.19
C LYS A 33 6.94 6.24 7.64
N TRP A 34 6.19 6.84 8.57
CA TRP A 34 6.24 6.44 9.98
C TRP A 34 5.66 5.05 10.21
N GLU A 35 4.78 4.58 9.34
CA GLU A 35 4.26 3.21 9.37
C GLU A 35 5.34 2.14 9.12
N PHE A 36 6.47 2.53 8.53
CA PHE A 36 7.65 1.68 8.30
C PHE A 36 8.80 2.02 9.24
N PHE A 37 9.03 3.30 9.55
CA PHE A 37 10.10 3.71 10.46
C PHE A 37 9.83 3.34 11.92
N ALA A 38 8.59 3.39 12.41
CA ALA A 38 8.28 2.99 13.78
C ALA A 38 8.67 1.53 14.08
N PRO A 39 8.26 0.53 13.28
CA PRO A 39 8.72 -0.85 13.49
C PRO A 39 10.22 -1.01 13.22
N ALA A 40 10.83 -0.25 12.30
CA ALA A 40 12.28 -0.28 12.06
C ALA A 40 13.08 0.21 13.27
N ILE A 41 12.68 1.32 13.89
CA ILE A 41 13.30 1.88 15.09
C ILE A 41 13.20 0.87 16.25
N PHE A 42 12.03 0.27 16.44
CA PHE A 42 11.84 -0.75 17.47
C PHE A 42 12.77 -1.95 17.25
N LEU A 43 12.82 -2.48 16.03
CA LEU A 43 13.67 -3.61 15.70
C LEU A 43 15.16 -3.28 15.85
N ALA A 44 15.58 -2.07 15.45
CA ALA A 44 16.96 -1.60 15.62
C ALA A 44 17.33 -1.44 17.10
N ALA A 45 16.40 -0.95 17.93
CA ALA A 45 16.59 -0.85 19.38
C ALA A 45 16.76 -2.23 20.03
N VAL A 46 15.96 -3.22 19.62
CA VAL A 46 16.08 -4.61 20.11
C VAL A 46 17.42 -5.23 19.71
N VAL A 47 17.81 -5.10 18.44
CA VAL A 47 19.11 -5.61 17.96
C VAL A 47 20.27 -4.90 18.67
N GLY A 48 20.20 -3.58 18.82
CA GLY A 48 21.19 -2.77 19.53
C GLY A 48 21.30 -3.14 21.02
N PHE A 49 20.17 -3.40 21.68
CA PHE A 49 20.15 -3.85 23.08
C PHE A 49 20.76 -5.24 23.24
N MET A 50 20.48 -6.18 22.33
CA MET A 50 21.13 -7.50 22.32
C MET A 50 22.66 -7.38 22.16
N PHE A 51 23.12 -6.46 21.32
CA PHE A 51 24.54 -6.19 21.15
C PHE A 51 25.18 -5.56 22.39
N PHE A 52 24.50 -4.58 22.99
CA PHE A 52 24.98 -3.86 24.17
C PHE A 52 25.07 -4.75 25.41
N THR A 53 24.05 -5.59 25.66
CA THR A 53 24.05 -6.54 26.79
C THR A 53 25.11 -7.63 26.64
N GLY A 54 25.37 -8.11 25.41
CA GLY A 54 26.48 -9.02 25.12
C GLY A 54 27.85 -8.40 25.40
N LEU A 55 28.01 -7.09 25.13
CA LEU A 55 29.25 -6.35 25.41
C LEU A 55 29.46 -6.11 26.92
N ALA A 56 28.39 -5.76 27.65
CA ALA A 56 28.45 -5.43 29.08
C ALA A 56 28.70 -6.66 29.98
N ALA A 57 28.37 -7.87 29.51
CA ALA A 57 28.52 -9.12 30.27
C ALA A 57 29.96 -9.67 30.32
N GLY A 58 30.98 -8.89 29.92
CA GLY A 58 32.39 -9.21 30.21
C GLY A 58 33.10 -10.14 29.22
N GLY A 59 32.50 -10.43 28.06
CA GLY A 59 33.22 -11.04 26.94
C GLY A 59 34.05 -9.99 26.21
N GLY A 60 35.36 -9.97 26.41
CA GLY A 60 36.27 -9.08 25.68
C GLY A 60 36.08 -9.23 24.17
N GLY A 61 35.47 -8.23 23.54
CA GLY A 61 35.28 -8.14 22.10
C GLY A 61 34.19 -9.05 21.53
N ALA A 62 33.05 -8.46 21.17
CA ALA A 62 32.21 -8.85 20.03
C ALA A 62 31.80 -10.33 19.85
N MET A 63 31.86 -11.20 20.85
CA MET A 63 31.19 -12.50 20.77
C MET A 63 29.73 -12.34 21.22
N LEU A 64 28.88 -11.89 20.29
CA LEU A 64 27.47 -12.27 20.35
C LEU A 64 27.41 -13.79 20.51
N SER A 65 26.57 -14.30 21.41
CA SER A 65 26.26 -15.72 21.39
C SER A 65 25.79 -16.10 19.98
N LEU A 66 26.08 -17.32 19.53
CA LEU A 66 25.75 -17.78 18.18
C LEU A 66 24.27 -17.52 17.85
N SER A 67 23.40 -17.65 18.85
CA SER A 67 21.97 -17.31 18.78
C SER A 67 21.70 -15.83 18.52
N SER A 68 22.38 -14.92 19.22
CA SER A 68 22.20 -13.47 19.03
C SER A 68 22.75 -12.99 17.68
N LEU A 69 23.83 -13.59 17.19
CA LEU A 69 24.36 -13.32 15.85
C LEU A 69 23.36 -13.75 14.77
N VAL A 70 22.78 -14.95 14.90
CA VAL A 70 21.76 -15.45 13.98
C VAL A 70 20.52 -14.54 13.99
N CYS A 71 20.05 -14.11 15.17
CA CYS A 71 18.94 -13.17 15.27
C CYS A 71 19.25 -11.81 14.62
N ALA A 72 20.45 -11.26 14.84
CA ALA A 72 20.85 -9.99 14.24
C ALA A 72 20.92 -10.10 12.71
N VAL A 73 21.57 -11.14 12.17
CA VAL A 73 21.66 -11.37 10.72
C VAL A 73 20.28 -11.59 10.10
N ALA A 74 19.39 -12.32 10.77
CA ALA A 74 18.02 -12.52 10.31
C ALA A 74 17.18 -11.23 10.35
N ALA A 75 17.40 -10.35 11.32
CA ALA A 75 16.67 -9.07 11.44
C ALA A 75 17.12 -8.02 10.41
N MET A 76 18.39 -8.05 10.00
CA MET A 76 18.98 -7.03 9.12
C MET A 76 18.23 -6.84 7.79
N PRO A 77 17.91 -7.87 6.99
CA PRO A 77 17.20 -7.62 5.74
C PRO A 77 15.76 -7.10 5.94
N LEU A 78 15.11 -7.37 7.09
CA LEU A 78 13.80 -6.77 7.40
C LEU A 78 13.95 -5.30 7.79
N LEU A 79 14.97 -4.96 8.58
CA LEU A 79 15.34 -3.57 8.87
C LEU A 79 15.60 -2.79 7.58
N ILE A 80 16.40 -3.36 6.67
CA ILE A 80 16.70 -2.75 5.36
C ILE A 80 15.41 -2.56 4.58
N ALA A 81 14.53 -3.57 4.51
CA ALA A 81 13.25 -3.46 3.79
C ALA A 81 12.37 -2.34 4.37
N LEU A 82 12.21 -2.28 5.69
CA LEU A 82 11.40 -1.24 6.34
C LEU A 82 11.97 0.17 6.11
N VAL A 83 13.28 0.35 6.29
CA VAL A 83 13.93 1.66 6.08
C VAL A 83 13.88 2.07 4.60
N TYR A 84 14.16 1.14 3.70
CA TYR A 84 14.11 1.39 2.26
C TYR A 84 12.69 1.76 1.81
N THR A 85 11.68 0.96 2.15
CA THR A 85 10.28 1.26 1.82
C THR A 85 9.82 2.57 2.45
N GLY A 86 10.14 2.82 3.72
CA GLY A 86 9.83 4.09 4.38
C GLY A 86 10.47 5.31 3.69
N SER A 87 11.70 5.17 3.18
CA SER A 87 12.39 6.24 2.45
C SER A 87 11.79 6.52 1.07
N LEU A 88 11.16 5.51 0.44
CA LEU A 88 10.49 5.68 -0.86
C LEU A 88 9.16 6.42 -0.76
N GLN A 89 8.54 6.47 0.43
CA GLN A 89 7.25 7.13 0.63
C GLN A 89 7.29 8.62 0.31
N ASP A 90 8.37 9.32 0.73
CA ASP A 90 8.53 10.75 0.42
C ASP A 90 8.65 10.98 -1.10
N ALA A 91 9.31 10.06 -1.83
CA ALA A 91 9.43 10.12 -3.28
C ALA A 91 8.11 9.78 -3.99
N GLN A 92 7.33 8.83 -3.47
CA GLN A 92 5.99 8.50 -3.97
C GLN A 92 5.04 9.69 -3.78
N LEU A 93 5.07 10.34 -2.60
CA LEU A 93 4.32 11.54 -2.31
C LEU A 93 4.71 12.69 -3.26
N ALA A 94 6.02 12.92 -3.45
CA ALA A 94 6.52 13.96 -4.36
C ALA A 94 6.19 13.69 -5.83
N ALA A 95 6.13 12.42 -6.24
CA ALA A 95 5.70 12.01 -7.57
C ALA A 95 4.17 12.07 -7.76
N GLY A 96 3.40 12.47 -6.73
CA GLY A 96 1.94 12.54 -6.78
C GLY A 96 1.28 11.17 -6.90
N VAL A 97 1.94 10.10 -6.43
CA VAL A 97 1.35 8.76 -6.39
C VAL A 97 0.18 8.80 -5.42
N LYS A 98 -1.03 8.68 -5.96
CA LYS A 98 -2.25 8.65 -5.16
C LYS A 98 -2.27 7.43 -4.27
N THR A 99 -2.51 7.65 -2.98
CA THR A 99 -2.81 6.61 -2.00
C THR A 99 -4.17 6.86 -1.40
N TYR A 100 -4.83 5.77 -1.07
CA TYR A 100 -6.18 5.78 -0.53
C TYR A 100 -6.21 5.02 0.79
N THR A 101 -7.24 5.28 1.59
CA THR A 101 -7.47 4.55 2.85
C THR A 101 -8.80 3.80 2.79
N GLU A 102 -8.84 2.60 3.38
CA GLU A 102 -10.11 1.87 3.56
C GLU A 102 -11.08 2.71 4.41
N GLY A 103 -12.32 2.83 3.96
CA GLY A 103 -13.34 3.71 4.54
C GLY A 103 -13.39 5.13 3.95
N GLN A 104 -12.45 5.51 3.09
CA GLN A 104 -12.45 6.82 2.44
C GLN A 104 -13.58 6.94 1.41
N LEU A 105 -14.27 8.08 1.40
CA LEU A 105 -15.20 8.47 0.34
C LEU A 105 -14.43 9.03 -0.85
N VAL A 106 -14.68 8.51 -2.05
CA VAL A 106 -14.06 8.94 -3.31
C VAL A 106 -15.10 9.09 -4.41
N TRP A 107 -14.76 9.78 -5.50
CA TRP A 107 -15.59 9.93 -6.68
C TRP A 107 -14.95 9.25 -7.88
N LEU A 108 -15.77 8.66 -8.74
CA LEU A 108 -15.31 8.23 -10.07
C LEU A 108 -15.21 9.43 -11.00
N THR A 109 -14.25 9.40 -11.94
CA THR A 109 -14.22 10.42 -13.00
C THR A 109 -15.53 10.41 -13.78
N HIS A 110 -15.93 11.57 -14.30
CA HIS A 110 -17.16 11.75 -15.08
C HIS A 110 -16.89 11.74 -16.59
N ASP A 111 -15.63 11.93 -17.01
CA ASP A 111 -15.23 11.85 -18.41
C ASP A 111 -15.12 10.38 -18.84
N SER A 112 -15.96 9.96 -19.80
CA SER A 112 -16.01 8.58 -20.28
C SER A 112 -14.70 8.12 -20.94
N LYS A 113 -13.95 9.03 -21.59
CA LYS A 113 -12.69 8.71 -22.23
C LYS A 113 -11.60 8.52 -21.17
N GLU A 114 -11.45 9.47 -20.25
CA GLU A 114 -10.52 9.36 -19.13
C GLU A 114 -10.80 8.09 -18.31
N PHE A 115 -12.08 7.81 -18.07
CA PHE A 115 -12.50 6.60 -17.36
C PHE A 115 -12.16 5.32 -18.12
N LYS A 116 -12.28 5.26 -19.45
CA LYS A 116 -11.85 4.07 -20.20
C LYS A 116 -10.34 3.90 -20.18
N ASP A 117 -9.62 5.01 -20.32
CA ASP A 117 -8.16 5.04 -20.33
C ASP A 117 -7.57 4.61 -18.97
N SER A 118 -8.28 4.85 -17.86
CA SER A 118 -7.87 4.41 -16.52
C SER A 118 -7.76 2.88 -16.37
N PHE A 119 -8.46 2.11 -17.21
CA PHE A 119 -8.40 0.64 -17.23
C PHE A 119 -7.32 0.09 -18.17
N SER A 120 -6.52 0.94 -18.81
CA SER A 120 -5.51 0.53 -19.81
C SER A 120 -4.56 -0.57 -19.30
N ARG A 121 -4.22 -0.56 -18.01
CA ARG A 121 -3.40 -1.60 -17.35
C ARG A 121 -4.03 -2.99 -17.33
N PHE A 122 -5.36 -3.08 -17.48
CA PHE A 122 -6.16 -4.29 -17.31
C PHE A 122 -6.92 -4.67 -18.59
N THR A 123 -6.35 -4.35 -19.76
CA THR A 123 -6.97 -4.64 -21.06
C THR A 123 -7.20 -6.16 -21.21
N GLY A 124 -8.46 -6.56 -21.36
CA GLY A 124 -8.87 -7.97 -21.49
C GLY A 124 -9.06 -8.72 -20.16
N ASP A 125 -8.82 -8.07 -19.03
CA ASP A 125 -9.11 -8.62 -17.71
C ASP A 125 -10.62 -8.57 -17.42
N LYS A 126 -11.20 -9.69 -16.97
CA LYS A 126 -12.64 -9.79 -16.71
C LYS A 126 -13.07 -9.14 -15.40
N LEU A 127 -12.18 -9.09 -14.41
CA LEU A 127 -12.44 -8.59 -13.06
C LEU A 127 -12.06 -7.12 -12.97
N ASN A 128 -10.80 -6.80 -13.29
CA ASN A 128 -10.22 -5.47 -13.14
C ASN A 128 -10.39 -4.60 -14.38
N GLY A 129 -10.66 -5.20 -15.54
CA GLY A 129 -10.85 -4.46 -16.79
C GLY A 129 -12.14 -3.64 -16.83
N TRP A 130 -12.23 -2.81 -17.86
CA TRP A 130 -13.41 -2.02 -18.16
C TRP A 130 -14.58 -2.94 -18.57
N ASN A 131 -15.78 -2.59 -18.11
CA ASN A 131 -17.04 -3.17 -18.60
C ASN A 131 -18.17 -2.15 -18.47
N LYS A 132 -19.33 -2.45 -19.07
CA LYS A 132 -20.49 -1.55 -19.07
C LYS A 132 -21.05 -1.25 -17.68
N ILE A 133 -21.06 -2.25 -16.79
CA ILE A 133 -21.56 -2.08 -15.41
C ILE A 133 -20.72 -1.05 -14.65
N LYS A 134 -19.40 -1.05 -14.86
CA LYS A 134 -18.49 -0.04 -14.28
C LYS A 134 -18.70 1.33 -14.92
N GLU A 135 -18.94 1.40 -16.23
CA GLU A 135 -19.21 2.66 -16.93
C GLU A 135 -20.49 3.35 -16.45
N GLU A 136 -21.52 2.59 -16.08
CA GLU A 136 -22.75 3.13 -15.48
C GLU A 136 -22.53 3.84 -14.14
N ARG A 137 -21.37 3.64 -13.50
CA ARG A 137 -20.97 4.28 -12.24
C ARG A 137 -20.19 5.58 -12.41
N LEU A 138 -19.96 6.03 -13.64
CA LEU A 138 -19.28 7.30 -13.94
C LEU A 138 -19.81 8.47 -13.10
N GLY A 139 -18.89 9.24 -12.51
CA GLY A 139 -19.22 10.41 -11.68
C GLY A 139 -19.87 10.11 -10.31
N GLN A 140 -20.18 8.85 -10.00
CA GLN A 140 -20.76 8.49 -8.70
C GLN A 140 -19.71 8.53 -7.58
N SER A 141 -20.16 8.79 -6.36
CA SER A 141 -19.37 8.60 -5.16
C SER A 141 -19.47 7.16 -4.66
N ALA A 142 -18.39 6.67 -4.04
CA ALA A 142 -18.38 5.37 -3.38
C ALA A 142 -17.39 5.36 -2.21
N THR A 143 -17.56 4.41 -1.30
CA THR A 143 -16.63 4.20 -0.18
C THR A 143 -15.65 3.09 -0.52
N ILE A 144 -14.36 3.33 -0.28
CA ILE A 144 -13.32 2.31 -0.46
C ILE A 144 -13.49 1.22 0.60
N LYS A 145 -13.78 0.00 0.15
CA LYS A 145 -13.94 -1.17 1.02
C LYS A 145 -12.62 -1.89 1.25
N LYS A 146 -11.81 -2.01 0.20
CA LYS A 146 -10.56 -2.78 0.19
C LYS A 146 -9.59 -2.20 -0.82
N ILE A 147 -8.31 -2.25 -0.48
CA ILE A 147 -7.20 -1.80 -1.34
C ILE A 147 -6.30 -2.99 -1.66
N PHE A 148 -5.95 -3.15 -2.93
CA PHE A 148 -5.11 -4.22 -3.43
C PHE A 148 -3.73 -3.72 -3.86
N ALA A 149 -2.75 -4.65 -3.85
CA ALA A 149 -1.36 -4.36 -4.21
C ALA A 149 -1.17 -3.93 -5.68
N ASP A 150 -2.10 -4.28 -6.57
CA ASP A 150 -2.07 -3.92 -7.98
C ASP A 150 -2.63 -2.51 -8.27
N LYS A 151 -2.80 -1.68 -7.23
CA LYS A 151 -3.40 -0.34 -7.30
C LYS A 151 -4.82 -0.36 -7.85
N THR A 152 -5.60 -1.34 -7.40
CA THR A 152 -7.06 -1.37 -7.53
C THR A 152 -7.71 -1.26 -6.16
N VAL A 153 -8.96 -0.82 -6.14
CA VAL A 153 -9.80 -0.78 -4.94
C VAL A 153 -11.14 -1.43 -5.22
N THR A 154 -11.68 -2.13 -4.23
CA THR A 154 -13.10 -2.45 -4.20
C THR A 154 -13.85 -1.23 -3.68
N LEU A 155 -14.75 -0.67 -4.49
CA LEU A 155 -15.66 0.40 -4.12
C LEU A 155 -17.01 -0.20 -3.75
N ARG A 156 -17.59 0.29 -2.64
CA ARG A 156 -19.00 0.04 -2.29
C ARG A 156 -19.82 1.30 -2.55
N PHE A 157 -20.81 1.17 -3.42
CA PHE A 157 -21.77 2.23 -3.75
C PHE A 157 -22.95 2.25 -2.78
N ASP A 158 -23.80 3.28 -2.89
CA ASP A 158 -24.97 3.47 -2.01
C ASP A 158 -26.03 2.36 -2.16
N ASP A 159 -26.01 1.62 -3.27
CA ASP A 159 -26.87 0.45 -3.52
C ASP A 159 -26.24 -0.87 -3.03
N ASP A 160 -25.23 -0.79 -2.17
CA ASP A 160 -24.45 -1.90 -1.63
C ASP A 160 -23.73 -2.77 -2.67
N VAL A 161 -23.70 -2.35 -3.94
CA VAL A 161 -22.94 -3.03 -4.99
C VAL A 161 -21.46 -2.78 -4.77
N GLU A 162 -20.66 -3.86 -4.86
CA GLU A 162 -19.20 -3.82 -4.74
C GLU A 162 -18.55 -4.13 -6.09
N LEU A 163 -17.66 -3.25 -6.57
CA LEU A 163 -16.95 -3.38 -7.84
C LEU A 163 -15.51 -2.89 -7.71
N ASP A 164 -14.60 -3.50 -8.48
CA ASP A 164 -13.18 -3.17 -8.45
C ASP A 164 -12.79 -2.11 -9.49
N PHE A 165 -12.03 -1.09 -9.09
CA PHE A 165 -11.58 0.01 -9.93
C PHE A 165 -10.09 0.29 -9.77
N PRO A 166 -9.37 0.61 -10.87
CA PRO A 166 -8.03 1.17 -10.80
C PRO A 166 -8.03 2.53 -10.08
N PHE A 167 -6.96 2.84 -9.34
CA PHE A 167 -6.76 4.13 -8.66
C PHE A 167 -6.89 5.33 -9.62
N GLU A 168 -6.51 5.14 -10.88
CA GLU A 168 -6.58 6.14 -11.94
C GLU A 168 -8.02 6.59 -12.23
N SER A 169 -9.01 5.77 -11.89
CA SER A 169 -10.43 6.08 -12.06
C SER A 169 -10.98 7.01 -10.97
N LEU A 170 -10.22 7.21 -9.89
CA LEU A 170 -10.66 7.87 -8.66
C LEU A 170 -10.24 9.35 -8.63
N LYS A 171 -11.13 10.16 -8.07
CA LYS A 171 -10.97 11.59 -7.79
C LYS A 171 -11.25 11.84 -6.32
N ASP A 172 -10.44 12.71 -5.72
CA ASP A 172 -10.50 13.01 -4.28
C ASP A 172 -11.57 14.06 -3.94
N SER A 173 -12.14 14.70 -4.97
CA SER A 173 -13.22 15.68 -4.87
C SER A 173 -14.36 15.34 -5.81
N LYS A 174 -15.56 15.81 -5.45
CA LYS A 174 -16.73 15.75 -6.30
C LYS A 174 -16.41 16.45 -7.63
N PRO A 175 -16.73 15.86 -8.79
CA PRO A 175 -16.59 16.56 -10.05
C PRO A 175 -17.47 17.81 -10.01
N GLU A 176 -16.86 18.97 -10.23
CA GLU A 176 -17.62 20.19 -10.51
C GLU A 176 -18.43 19.90 -11.76
N ARG A 177 -19.77 19.90 -11.64
CA ARG A 177 -20.59 20.00 -12.84
C ARG A 177 -20.21 21.34 -13.45
N GLU A 178 -19.65 21.32 -14.65
CA GLU A 178 -19.83 22.46 -15.54
C GLU A 178 -21.35 22.64 -15.63
N GLU A 179 -21.89 23.64 -14.92
CA GLU A 179 -23.20 24.16 -15.26
C GLU A 179 -23.10 24.52 -16.73
N SER A 180 -23.73 23.69 -17.56
CA SER A 180 -23.96 24.00 -18.95
C SER A 180 -24.43 25.44 -18.99
N ALA A 181 -23.63 26.32 -19.59
CA ALA A 181 -24.03 27.64 -20.03
C ALA A 181 -25.12 27.47 -21.11
N GLU A 182 -26.28 26.95 -20.73
CA GLU A 182 -27.46 26.97 -21.58
C GLU A 182 -28.07 28.37 -21.51
N LYS A 183 -27.72 29.13 -22.56
CA LYS A 183 -28.66 29.90 -23.37
C LYS A 183 -29.27 31.17 -22.76
N GLY A 184 -28.56 32.29 -22.94
CA GLY A 184 -29.19 33.58 -23.21
C GLY A 184 -29.40 33.77 -24.72
N TRP A 185 -30.45 33.17 -25.30
CA TRP A 185 -30.90 33.44 -26.69
C TRP A 185 -31.86 34.64 -26.73
N TRP A 186 -31.53 35.76 -26.06
CA TRP A 186 -32.42 36.93 -25.96
C TRP A 186 -31.74 38.29 -26.12
N GLU A 187 -30.63 38.36 -26.86
CA GLU A 187 -30.11 39.66 -27.35
C GLU A 187 -30.26 39.76 -28.87
N ASP A 188 -31.50 39.70 -29.34
CA ASP A 188 -31.91 40.33 -30.60
C ASP A 188 -33.19 41.11 -30.30
N GLY A 189 -33.06 42.44 -30.26
CA GLY A 189 -34.15 43.41 -30.03
C GLY A 189 -33.65 44.85 -30.10
#